data_AF-A0A961RV25-F1
#
_entry.id   AF-A0A961RV25-F1
#
_cell.length_a   1.000
_cell.length_b   1.000
_cell.length_c   1.000
_cell.angle_alpha   90.00
_cell.angle_beta   90.00
_cell.angle_gamma   90.00
#
_symmetry.space_group_name_H-M   'P 1'
#
loop_
_entity.id
_entity.type
_entity.pdbx_description
1 polymer ?
#
loop_
_entity_poly.entity_id
_entity_poly.type
_entity_poly.pdbx_seq_one_letter_code
_entity_poly.pdbx_strand_id
1 'polypeptide(L)'
;FAHQLDSESGATNGVPLLYTKAAYKTWAYVFGREFEALARQDPHSPSLIDHYGATNPAEFFAVATETFFEEPERMYAHHRELFTELSTYYRLDPREWQRRNAPRETGTGKLSAP
;
A
#
# COMPACT_ATOMS: atom_id res chain seq x y z
N PHE A 1 -12.35 8.99 -5.50
CA PHE A 1 -11.96 7.57 -5.70
C PHE A 1 -13.04 6.74 -6.36
N ALA A 2 -14.23 6.59 -5.76
CA ALA A 2 -15.30 5.76 -6.34
C ALA A 2 -15.53 6.01 -7.84
N HIS A 3 -15.78 7.25 -8.28
CA HIS A 3 -16.02 7.56 -9.68
C HIS A 3 -14.84 7.28 -10.65
N GLN A 4 -13.60 7.32 -10.17
CA GLN A 4 -12.42 6.96 -10.96
C GLN A 4 -12.31 5.43 -11.07
N LEU A 5 -12.55 4.72 -9.97
CA LEU A 5 -12.59 3.26 -9.93
C LEU A 5 -13.74 2.67 -10.77
N ASP A 6 -14.91 3.32 -10.78
CA ASP A 6 -16.05 2.94 -11.62
C ASP A 6 -15.70 2.99 -13.11
N SER A 7 -14.80 3.89 -13.51
CA SER A 7 -14.35 4.06 -14.89
C SER A 7 -13.24 3.05 -15.28
N GLU A 8 -12.38 2.64 -14.34
CA GLU A 8 -11.36 1.59 -14.56
C GLU A 8 -11.90 0.15 -14.47
N SER A 9 -12.99 -0.06 -13.72
CA SER A 9 -13.64 -1.38 -13.59
C SER A 9 -14.39 -1.84 -14.87
N GLY A 10 -14.45 -0.99 -15.89
CA GLY A 10 -14.95 -1.29 -17.23
C GLY A 10 -13.93 -2.01 -18.09
N ALA A 11 -13.93 -3.34 -18.05
CA ALA A 11 -13.30 -4.25 -19.01
C ALA A 11 -11.75 -4.30 -19.03
N THR A 12 -11.17 -4.99 -18.05
CA THR A 12 -9.91 -5.73 -18.29
C THR A 12 -9.94 -7.08 -17.57
N ASN A 13 -9.70 -8.12 -18.34
CA ASN A 13 -9.93 -9.53 -18.06
C ASN A 13 -8.86 -10.12 -17.08
N GLY A 14 -8.70 -9.54 -15.89
CA GLY A 14 -7.64 -9.97 -14.97
C GLY A 14 -7.60 -9.38 -13.57
N VAL A 15 -8.42 -8.37 -13.23
CA VAL A 15 -8.46 -7.84 -11.86
C VAL A 15 -9.53 -8.63 -11.08
N PRO A 16 -9.20 -9.34 -9.99
CA PRO A 16 -10.23 -9.88 -9.12
C PRO A 16 -10.92 -8.70 -8.43
N LEU A 17 -12.04 -8.32 -9.04
CA LEU A 17 -12.97 -7.27 -8.68
C LEU A 17 -13.16 -7.16 -7.17
N LEU A 18 -13.41 -5.95 -6.68
CA LEU A 18 -14.04 -5.71 -5.39
C LEU A 18 -15.43 -6.39 -5.43
N TYR A 19 -15.48 -7.72 -5.22
CA TYR A 19 -16.61 -8.60 -5.57
C TYR A 19 -17.89 -8.31 -4.79
N THR A 20 -17.79 -7.49 -3.75
CA THR A 20 -18.94 -7.10 -2.95
C THR A 20 -19.05 -5.59 -2.92
N LYS A 21 -20.30 -5.10 -2.90
CA LYS A 21 -20.59 -3.68 -2.65
C LYS A 21 -19.96 -3.18 -1.34
N ALA A 22 -19.75 -4.07 -0.37
CA ALA A 22 -19.09 -3.76 0.89
C ALA A 22 -17.58 -3.53 0.72
N ALA A 23 -16.89 -4.41 -0.02
CA ALA A 23 -15.47 -4.24 -0.35
C ALA A 23 -15.23 -2.94 -1.13
N TYR A 24 -16.08 -2.67 -2.13
CA TYR A 24 -15.99 -1.42 -2.88
C TYR A 24 -16.19 -0.17 -2.02
N LYS A 25 -17.16 -0.18 -1.09
CA LYS A 25 -17.38 0.92 -0.16
C LYS A 25 -16.18 1.13 0.78
N THR A 26 -15.61 0.04 1.26
CA THR A 26 -14.44 0.09 2.16
C THR A 26 -13.24 0.66 1.42
N TRP A 27 -12.96 0.17 0.22
CA TRP A 27 -11.93 0.71 -0.68
C TRP A 27 -12.09 2.22 -0.91
N ALA A 28 -13.27 2.63 -1.39
CA ALA A 28 -13.53 4.03 -1.71
C ALA A 28 -13.40 4.94 -0.48
N TYR A 29 -13.82 4.45 0.69
CA TYR A 29 -13.68 5.16 1.96
C TYR A 29 -12.22 5.31 2.39
N VAL A 30 -11.45 4.21 2.42
CA VAL A 30 -10.05 4.21 2.84
C VAL A 30 -9.22 5.09 1.91
N PHE A 31 -9.28 4.86 0.60
CA PHE A 31 -8.53 5.65 -0.38
C PHE A 31 -8.92 7.13 -0.37
N GLY A 32 -10.22 7.43 -0.25
CA GLY A 32 -10.71 8.80 -0.16
C GLY A 32 -10.15 9.53 1.07
N ARG A 33 -10.22 8.88 2.23
CA ARG A 33 -9.73 9.44 3.49
C ARG A 33 -8.23 9.69 3.46
N GLU A 34 -7.43 8.74 2.97
CA GLU A 34 -5.96 8.86 2.93
C GLU A 34 -5.50 9.91 1.93
N PHE A 35 -6.14 9.97 0.75
CA PHE A 35 -5.88 11.04 -0.22
C PHE A 35 -6.19 12.42 0.35
N GLU A 36 -7.35 12.59 0.98
CA GLU A 36 -7.69 13.86 1.61
C GLU A 36 -6.74 14.20 2.77
N ALA A 37 -6.27 13.20 3.52
CA ALA A 37 -5.29 13.40 4.56
C ALA A 37 -3.97 13.91 3.98
N LEU A 38 -3.47 13.31 2.90
CA LEU A 38 -2.28 13.76 2.18
C LEU A 38 -2.46 15.17 1.61
N ALA A 39 -3.59 15.44 0.95
CA ALA A 39 -3.88 16.75 0.35
C ALA A 39 -4.00 17.90 1.37
N ARG A 40 -4.27 17.59 2.65
CA ARG A 40 -4.30 18.57 3.75
C ARG A 40 -2.94 18.79 4.41
N GLN A 41 -1.94 17.95 4.13
CA GLN A 41 -0.60 18.13 4.66
C GLN A 41 0.11 19.30 3.96
N ASP A 42 1.13 19.84 4.63
CA ASP A 42 2.04 20.78 3.99
C ASP A 42 2.88 20.02 2.94
N PRO A 43 2.84 20.41 1.66
CA PRO A 43 3.58 19.73 0.58
C PRO A 43 5.10 19.79 0.75
N HIS A 44 5.61 20.64 1.63
CA HIS A 44 7.03 20.71 1.95
C HIS A 44 7.42 19.85 3.17
N SER A 45 6.44 19.27 3.87
CA SER A 45 6.70 18.38 5.00
C SER A 45 7.00 16.96 4.52
N PRO A 46 7.93 16.22 5.18
CA PRO A 46 8.19 14.82 4.85
C PRO A 46 6.92 13.96 4.98
N SER A 47 6.64 13.16 3.95
CA SER A 47 5.56 12.17 3.94
C SER A 47 6.10 10.84 3.40
N LEU A 48 5.53 9.72 3.88
CA LEU A 48 5.84 8.41 3.33
C LEU A 48 5.25 8.23 1.93
N ILE A 49 4.04 8.72 1.72
CA ILE A 49 3.39 8.77 0.40
C ILE A 49 3.77 10.11 -0.23
N ASP A 50 4.34 10.08 -1.42
CA ASP A 50 4.78 11.28 -2.12
C ASP A 50 3.60 12.26 -2.32
N HIS A 51 3.83 13.54 -2.04
CA HIS A 51 2.81 14.60 -2.18
C HIS A 51 2.30 14.76 -3.61
N TYR A 52 3.03 14.28 -4.61
CA TYR A 52 2.53 14.17 -5.97
C TYR A 52 1.23 13.34 -6.04
N GLY A 53 1.05 12.37 -5.13
CA GLY A 53 -0.20 11.63 -4.97
C GLY A 53 -1.42 12.48 -4.61
N ALA A 54 -1.23 13.68 -4.05
CA ALA A 54 -2.34 14.59 -3.77
C ALA A 54 -2.89 15.30 -5.03
N THR A 55 -2.26 15.11 -6.19
CA THR A 55 -2.66 15.77 -7.45
C THR A 55 -4.04 15.34 -7.92
N ASN A 56 -4.29 14.04 -7.97
CA ASN A 56 -5.59 13.47 -8.32
C ASN A 56 -5.67 12.01 -7.82
N PRO A 57 -6.86 11.37 -7.81
CA PRO A 57 -7.01 10.01 -7.31
C PRO A 57 -6.18 8.94 -8.04
N ALA A 58 -5.90 9.11 -9.34
CA ALA A 58 -5.09 8.17 -10.10
C ALA A 58 -3.61 8.26 -9.67
N GLU A 59 -3.09 9.48 -9.52
CA GLU A 59 -1.73 9.70 -9.02
C GLU A 59 -1.58 9.18 -7.60
N PHE A 60 -2.57 9.39 -6.73
CA PHE A 60 -2.57 8.81 -5.39
C PHE A 60 -2.45 7.29 -5.41
N PHE A 61 -3.22 6.63 -6.28
CA PHE A 61 -3.17 5.17 -6.41
C PHE A 61 -1.80 4.70 -6.91
N ALA A 62 -1.22 5.40 -7.89
CA ALA A 62 0.10 5.11 -8.42
C ALA A 62 1.18 5.21 -7.31
N VAL A 63 1.28 6.36 -6.64
CA VAL A 63 2.30 6.54 -5.58
C VAL A 63 2.06 5.62 -4.38
N ALA A 64 0.80 5.36 -3.99
CA ALA A 64 0.50 4.42 -2.92
C ALA A 64 0.90 2.99 -3.29
N THR A 65 0.78 2.62 -4.57
CA THR A 65 1.23 1.32 -5.09
C THR A 65 2.76 1.23 -5.08
N GLU A 66 3.47 2.28 -5.48
CA GLU A 66 4.93 2.34 -5.40
C GLU A 66 5.40 2.17 -3.94
N THR A 67 4.86 2.98 -3.03
CA THR A 67 5.16 2.86 -1.59
C THR A 67 4.83 1.47 -1.04
N PHE A 68 3.75 0.84 -1.51
CA PHE A 68 3.37 -0.51 -1.10
C PHE A 68 4.41 -1.55 -1.47
N PHE A 69 5.11 -1.41 -2.59
CA PHE A 69 6.15 -2.36 -2.99
C PHE A 69 7.53 -1.99 -2.44
N GLU A 70 7.86 -0.70 -2.37
CA GLU A 70 9.18 -0.22 -1.97
C GLU A 70 9.36 -0.20 -0.45
N GLU A 71 8.35 0.30 0.28
CA GLU A 71 8.41 0.53 1.72
C GLU A 71 7.25 -0.15 2.50
N PRO A 72 6.96 -1.45 2.26
CA PRO A 72 5.77 -2.11 2.77
C PRO A 72 5.65 -2.17 4.29
N GLU A 73 6.76 -2.32 5.03
CA GLU A 73 6.73 -2.30 6.50
C GLU A 73 6.37 -0.90 7.04
N ARG A 74 6.92 0.16 6.43
CA ARG A 74 6.57 1.54 6.80
C ARG A 74 5.12 1.84 6.45
N MET A 75 4.66 1.41 5.27
CA MET A 75 3.27 1.59 4.87
C MET A 75 2.31 0.85 5.81
N TYR A 76 2.63 -0.38 6.20
CA TYR A 76 1.84 -1.11 7.19
C TYR A 76 1.80 -0.43 8.57
N ALA A 77 2.90 0.20 8.97
CA ALA A 77 2.99 0.91 10.25
C ALA A 77 2.21 2.23 10.26
N HIS A 78 2.26 3.01 9.17
CA HIS A 78 1.71 4.37 9.11
C HIS A 78 0.33 4.45 8.41
N HIS A 79 0.06 3.58 7.44
CA HIS A 79 -1.14 3.56 6.61
C HIS A 79 -1.76 2.16 6.54
N ARG A 80 -1.99 1.53 7.71
CA ARG A 80 -2.40 0.12 7.82
C ARG A 80 -3.65 -0.25 7.01
N GLU A 81 -4.67 0.60 7.02
CA GLU A 81 -5.91 0.35 6.28
C GLU A 81 -5.65 0.39 4.77
N LEU A 82 -4.89 1.38 4.30
CA LEU A 82 -4.50 1.49 2.88
C LEU A 82 -3.67 0.29 2.41
N PHE A 83 -2.70 -0.13 3.23
CA PHE A 83 -1.92 -1.34 2.99
C PHE A 83 -2.82 -2.58 2.88
N THR A 84 -3.82 -2.70 3.75
CA THR A 84 -4.74 -3.86 3.77
C THR A 84 -5.60 -3.92 2.51
N GLU A 85 -6.09 -2.76 2.04
CA GLU A 85 -6.81 -2.67 0.77
C GLU A 85 -5.91 -3.07 -0.40
N LEU A 86 -4.68 -2.54 -0.48
CA LEU A 86 -3.72 -2.88 -1.55
C LEU A 86 -3.30 -4.35 -1.52
N SER A 87 -3.08 -4.93 -0.34
CA SER A 87 -2.83 -6.38 -0.19
C SER A 87 -4.01 -7.21 -0.65
N THR A 88 -5.24 -6.76 -0.42
CA THR A 88 -6.45 -7.43 -0.89
C THR A 88 -6.56 -7.35 -2.41
N TYR A 89 -6.26 -6.19 -2.99
CA TYR A 89 -6.28 -5.93 -4.43
C TYR A 89 -5.24 -6.76 -5.19
N TYR A 90 -3.98 -6.71 -4.77
CA TYR A 90 -2.88 -7.46 -5.39
C TYR A 90 -2.80 -8.93 -4.96
N ARG A 91 -3.59 -9.33 -3.94
CA ARG A 91 -3.60 -10.67 -3.33
C ARG A 91 -2.21 -11.13 -2.87
N LEU A 92 -1.43 -10.21 -2.31
CA LEU A 92 -0.07 -10.48 -1.84
C LEU A 92 0.31 -9.58 -0.65
N ASP A 93 1.36 -9.98 0.06
CA ASP A 93 2.01 -9.21 1.13
C ASP A 93 3.50 -9.01 0.77
N PRO A 94 3.90 -7.82 0.28
CA PRO A 94 5.28 -7.56 -0.17
C PRO A 94 6.29 -7.54 0.99
N ARG A 95 5.84 -7.47 2.25
CA ARG A 95 6.72 -7.62 3.43
C ARG A 95 7.36 -9.01 3.49
N GLU A 96 6.72 -10.01 2.90
CA GLU A 96 7.28 -11.37 2.81
C GLU A 96 8.57 -11.39 1.97
N TRP A 97 8.69 -10.52 0.98
CA TRP A 97 9.88 -10.45 0.12
C TRP A 97 11.05 -9.80 0.85
N GLN A 98 10.78 -8.76 1.64
CA GLN A 98 11.79 -8.12 2.49
C GLN A 98 12.33 -9.09 3.54
N ARG A 99 11.46 -9.88 4.19
CA ARG A 99 11.89 -10.91 5.15
C ARG A 99 12.76 -12.00 4.53
N ARG A 100 12.51 -12.37 3.26
CA ARG A 100 13.33 -13.35 2.54
C ARG A 100 14.72 -12.83 2.18
N ASN A 101 14.84 -11.52 1.97
CA ASN A 101 16.08 -10.85 1.59
C ASN A 101 16.88 -10.29 2.78
N ALA A 102 16.32 -10.35 3.99
CA ALA A 102 17.04 -9.99 5.22
C ALA A 102 18.25 -10.93 5.41
N PRO A 103 19.43 -10.41 5.81
CA PRO A 103 20.59 -11.24 6.09
C PRO A 103 20.20 -12.32 7.09
N ARG A 104 20.41 -13.60 6.74
CA ARG A 104 20.31 -14.67 7.73
C ARG A 104 21.36 -14.37 8.79
N GLU A 105 20.94 -14.09 10.02
CA GLU A 105 21.87 -14.03 11.14
C GLU A 105 22.62 -15.37 11.20
N THR A 106 23.87 -15.36 10.76
CA THR A 106 24.77 -16.50 10.90
C THR A 106 25.11 -16.58 12.38
N GLY A 107 24.38 -17.47 13.08
CA GLY A 107 24.68 -17.81 14.45
C GLY A 107 26.14 -18.20 14.58
N THR A 108 26.96 -17.29 15.11
CA THR A 108 28.31 -17.61 15.57
C THR A 108 28.14 -18.43 16.83
N GLY A 109 28.20 -19.75 16.63
CA GLY A 109 28.16 -20.72 17.70
C GLY A 109 29.19 -20.38 18.77
N LYS A 110 28.72 -20.30 20.00
CA LYS A 110 29.53 -20.60 21.19
C LYS A 110 30.26 -21.91 20.93
N LEU A 111 31.58 -21.85 20.77
CA LEU A 111 32.47 -22.96 21.08
C LEU A 111 33.28 -22.55 22.30
N SER A 112 32.69 -22.77 23.48
CA SER A 112 33.48 -23.08 24.67
C SER A 112 33.96 -24.51 24.50
N ALA A 113 35.27 -24.70 24.54
CA ALA A 113 35.93 -25.99 24.71
C ALA A 113 36.90 -25.86 25.90
N PRO A 114 37.28 -26.99 26.51
CA PRO A 114 37.25 -27.24 27.97
C PRO A 114 38.31 -26.52 28.80
#